data_AF-A0A957LI25-F1
#
_entry.id   AF-A0A957LI25-F1
#
_cell.length_a   1.000
_cell.length_b   1.000
_cell.length_c   1.000
_cell.angle_alpha   90.00
_cell.angle_beta   90.00
_cell.angle_gamma   90.00
#
_symmetry.space_group_name_H-M   'P 1'
#
loop_
_entity.id
_entity.type
_entity.pdbx_description
1 polymer ?
#
loop_
_entity_poly.entity_id
_entity_poly.type
_entity_poly.pdbx_seq_one_letter_code
_entity_poly.pdbx_strand_id
1 'polypeptide(L)' 'WNDFFGPLIYLAGSPELYPITVGMNSFNGLYEGQDNLIQAASLTAAVVPLVVFFFAQRVFIQGVVITGVDK' A
#
# COMPACT_ATOMS: atom_id res chain seq x y z
N TRP A 1 -2.06 -3.37 -3.89
CA TRP A 1 -1.84 -3.01 -2.47
C TRP A 1 -2.51 -1.69 -2.13
N ASN A 2 -2.44 -0.67 -3.00
CA ASN A 2 -3.07 0.65 -2.82
C ASN A 2 -4.36 0.86 -3.65
N ASP A 3 -5.09 -0.21 -4.00
CA ASP A 3 -6.41 -0.07 -4.64
C ASP A 3 -7.46 0.15 -3.55
N PHE A 4 -8.34 1.12 -3.75
CA PHE A 4 -9.35 1.53 -2.78
C PHE A 4 -10.76 1.17 -3.23
N PHE A 5 -11.14 1.59 -4.44
CA PHE A 5 -12.53 1.47 -4.89
C PHE A 5 -12.96 0.04 -5.16
N GLY A 6 -12.09 -0.81 -5.73
CA GLY A 6 -12.42 -2.21 -5.96
C GLY A 6 -12.82 -2.92 -4.67
N PRO A 7 -11.93 -3.00 -3.67
CA PRO A 7 -12.25 -3.63 -2.38
C PRO A 7 -13.42 -2.97 -1.65
N LEU A 8 -13.54 -1.64 -1.71
CA LEU A 8 -14.66 -0.94 -1.09
C LEU A 8 -16.01 -1.41 -1.64
N ILE A 9 -16.10 -1.60 -2.97
CA ILE A 9 -17.34 -2.02 -3.62
C ILE A 9 -17.62 -3.51 -3.36
N TYR A 10 -16.62 -4.37 -3.54
CA TYR A 10 -16.83 -5.83 -3.50
C TYR A 10 -16.93 -6.41 -2.09
N LEU A 11 -16.34 -5.75 -1.09
CA LEU A 11 -16.31 -6.25 0.28
C LEU A 11 -17.29 -5.49 1.19
N ALA A 12 -18.10 -4.59 0.63
CA ALA A 12 -19.11 -3.85 1.37
C ALA A 12 -20.01 -4.81 2.19
N GLY A 13 -19.95 -4.69 3.52
CA GLY A 13 -20.68 -5.58 4.45
C GLY A 13 -19.83 -6.65 5.14
N SER A 14 -18.54 -6.77 4.78
CA SER A 14 -17.56 -7.67 5.41
C SER A 14 -16.30 -6.90 5.86
N PRO A 15 -16.38 -6.09 6.93
CA PRO A 15 -15.26 -5.26 7.39
C PRO A 15 -14.00 -6.04 7.77
N GLU A 16 -14.15 -7.29 8.20
CA GLU A 16 -13.06 -8.21 8.52
C GLU A 16 -12.19 -8.58 7.32
N LEU A 17 -12.70 -8.37 6.10
CA LEU A 17 -11.99 -8.61 4.85
C LEU A 17 -11.37 -7.34 4.28
N TYR A 18 -11.59 -6.17 4.90
CA TYR A 18 -11.11 -4.91 4.35
C TYR A 18 -9.59 -4.87 4.28
N PRO A 19 -9.03 -4.57 3.09
CA PRO A 19 -7.61 -4.29 2.99
C PRO A 19 -7.29 -2.98 3.70
N ILE A 20 -6.01 -2.80 4.01
CA ILE A 20 -5.50 -1.61 4.72
C ILE A 20 -5.93 -0.29 4.06
N THR A 21 -6.11 -0.26 2.73
CA THR A 21 -6.59 0.92 2.00
C THR A 21 -8.00 1.34 2.38
N VAL A 22 -8.91 0.38 2.51
CA VAL A 22 -10.30 0.63 2.92
C VAL A 22 -10.36 0.88 4.42
N GLY A 23 -9.65 0.09 5.23
CA GLY A 23 -9.57 0.28 6.67
C GLY A 23 -8.99 1.64 7.08
N MET A 24 -8.07 2.19 6.28
CA MET A 24 -7.50 3.52 6.52
C MET A 24 -8.55 4.64 6.39
N ASN A 25 -9.56 4.48 5.54
CA ASN A 25 -10.66 5.44 5.47
C ASN A 25 -11.49 5.47 6.77
N SER A 26 -11.79 4.29 7.33
CA SER A 26 -12.42 4.21 8.65
C SER A 26 -11.53 4.77 9.76
N PHE A 27 -10.21 4.51 9.71
CA PHE A 27 -9.24 5.06 10.65
C PHE A 27 -9.22 6.60 10.62
N ASN A 28 -9.24 7.21 9.43
CA ASN A 28 -9.31 8.67 9.30
C ASN A 28 -10.57 9.26 9.94
N GLY A 29 -11.72 8.60 9.81
CA GLY A 29 -12.95 9.04 10.47
C GLY A 29 -12.92 8.85 11.99
N LEU A 30 -12.32 7.76 12.48
CA LEU A 30 -12.21 7.48 13.92
C LEU A 30 -11.24 8.44 14.65
N TYR A 31 -10.18 8.86 13.97
CA TYR A 31 -9.12 9.71 14.52
C TYR A 31 -9.11 11.11 13.89
N GLU A 32 -10.27 11.59 13.45
CA GLU A 32 -10.40 12.92 12.87
C GLU A 32 -9.84 14.00 13.81
N GLY A 33 -8.98 14.89 13.28
CA GLY A 33 -8.27 15.91 14.05
C GLY A 33 -7.02 15.43 14.80
N GLN A 34 -6.68 14.14 14.75
CA GLN A 34 -5.43 13.57 15.28
C GLN A 34 -4.46 13.23 14.15
N ASP A 35 -3.99 14.26 13.45
CA ASP A 35 -3.17 14.13 12.24
C ASP A 35 -1.90 13.31 12.44
N ASN A 36 -1.32 13.34 13.64
CA ASN A 36 -0.14 12.55 13.99
C ASN A 36 -0.43 11.03 13.92
N LEU A 37 -1.60 10.59 14.37
CA LEU A 37 -2.00 9.18 14.31
C LEU A 37 -2.30 8.76 12.88
N ILE A 38 -3.00 9.61 12.12
CA ILE A 38 -3.30 9.38 10.71
C ILE A 38 -2.01 9.26 9.88
N GLN A 39 -1.04 10.14 10.10
CA GLN A 39 0.25 10.09 9.42
C GLN A 39 1.08 8.88 9.85
N ALA A 40 1.09 8.52 11.13
CA ALA A 40 1.78 7.33 11.62
C ALA A 40 1.23 6.03 11.01
N ALA A 41 -0.09 5.90 10.91
CA ALA A 41 -0.74 4.77 10.27
C ALA A 41 -0.44 4.72 8.75
N SER A 42 -0.44 5.88 8.08
CA SER A 42 -0.06 5.98 6.67
C SER A 42 1.39 5.52 6.42
N LEU A 43 2.32 5.96 7.27
CA LEU A 43 3.73 5.55 7.20
C LEU A 43 3.88 4.04 7.45
N THR A 44 3.15 3.51 8.42
CA THR A 44 3.15 2.07 8.75
C THR A 44 2.64 1.24 7.57
N ALA A 45 1.57 1.68 6.89
CA ALA A 45 1.06 1.02 5.70
C ALA A 45 2.09 0.98 4.55
N ALA A 46 2.92 2.02 4.43
CA ALA A 46 3.97 2.10 3.42
C ALA A 46 5.17 1.17 3.71
N VAL A 47 5.33 0.66 4.93
CA VAL A 47 6.45 -0.24 5.28
C VAL A 47 6.45 -1.49 4.40
N VAL A 48 5.29 -2.11 4.16
CA VAL A 48 5.20 -3.34 3.37
C VAL A 48 5.72 -3.17 1.94
N PRO A 49 5.21 -2.23 1.13
CA PRO A 49 5.74 -2.03 -0.22
C PRO A 49 7.21 -1.55 -0.23
N LEU A 50 7.64 -0.77 0.76
CA LEU A 50 9.05 -0.38 0.88
C LEU A 50 9.96 -1.57 1.15
N VAL A 51 9.57 -2.47 2.05
CA VAL A 51 10.30 -3.72 2.33
C VAL A 51 10.40 -4.54 1.05
N VAL A 52 9.29 -4.77 0.36
CA VAL A 52 9.29 -5.48 -0.93
C VAL A 52 10.23 -4.81 -1.93
N PHE A 53 10.19 -3.49 -2.02
CA PHE A 53 11.07 -2.72 -2.91
C PHE A 53 12.56 -2.92 -2.60
N PHE A 54 12.96 -2.89 -1.32
CA PHE A 54 14.35 -3.09 -0.92
C PHE A 54 14.86 -4.49 -1.24
N PHE A 55 14.03 -5.53 -1.02
CA PHE A 55 14.40 -6.90 -1.36
C PHE A 55 14.41 -7.15 -2.87
N ALA A 56 13.54 -6.50 -3.62
CA ALA A 56 13.45 -6.64 -5.07
C ALA A 56 14.48 -5.81 -5.87
N GLN A 57 15.26 -4.93 -5.21
CA GLN A 57 16.25 -4.06 -5.88
C GLN A 57 17.13 -4.81 -6.88
N ARG A 58 17.71 -5.95 -6.49
CA ARG A 58 18.63 -6.72 -7.37
C ARG A 58 17.93 -7.29 -8.60
N VAL A 59 16.67 -7.72 -8.47
CA VAL A 59 15.88 -8.28 -9.58
C VAL A 59 15.54 -7.21 -10.60
N PHE A 60 15.12 -6.03 -10.12
CA PHE A 60 14.80 -4.91 -11.00
C PHE A 60 16.03 -4.35 -11.72
N ILE A 61 17.19 -4.27 -11.06
CA ILE A 61 18.45 -3.83 -11.68
C ILE A 61 18.89 -4.80 -12.79
N GLN A 62 18.78 -6.11 -12.57
CA GLN A 62 19.14 -7.11 -13.58
C GLN A 62 18.20 -7.08 -14.80
N GLY A 63 16.90 -6.86 -14.59
CA GLY A 63 15.92 -6.74 -15.67
C GLY A 63 16.23 -5.59 -16.64
N VAL A 64 16.67 -4.43 -16.13
CA VAL A 64 17.04 -3.27 -16.97
C VAL A 64 18.26 -3.54 -17.84
N VAL A 65 19.27 -4.25 -17.29
CA VAL A 65 20.51 -4.57 -18.03
C VAL A 65 20.24 -5.55 -19.17
N ILE A 66 19.36 -6.53 -18.98
CA ILE A 66 18.99 -7.50 -20.03
C ILE A 66 18.25 -6.81 -21.18
N THR A 67 17.44 -5.78 -20.91
CA THR A 67 16.74 -5.01 -21.95
C THR A 67 17.62 -3.96 -22.66
N GLY A 68 18.83 -3.71 -22.16
CA GLY A 68 19.78 -2.75 -22.72
C GLY A 68 20.77 -3.35 -23.74
N VAL A 69 20.76 -4.67 -23.94
CA VAL A 69 21.58 -5.35 -24.95
C VAL A 69 20.68 -5.66 -26.15
N ASP A 70 20.36 -4.63 -26.93
CA ASP A 70 20.04 -4.72 -28.36
C ASP A 70 19.85 -3.30 -28.93
N LYS A 71 20.98 -2.65 -29.24
CA LYS A 71 21.28 -1.88 -30.46
C LYS A 71 22.68 -1.30 -30.42
#